data_AF-M4HZD8-F1
#
_entry.id   AF-M4HZD8-F1
#
_cell.length_a   1.000
_cell.length_b   1.000
_cell.length_c   1.000
_cell.angle_alpha   90.00
_cell.angle_beta   90.00
_cell.angle_gamma   90.00
#
_symmetry.space_group_name_H-M   'P 1'
#
loop_
_entity.id
_entity.type
_entity.pdbx_description
1 polymer ?
#
loop_
_entity_poly.entity_id
_entity_poly.type
_entity_poly.pdbx_seq_one_letter_code
_entity_poly.pdbx_strand_id
1 'polypeptide(L)'
;MPLLLGILFIGDTSAFDEVSRASLGNDLLKGVSGSMCGSTVTKITDGNPSTGETLFKTCREIRFKLPKVSNVSGFLYIKTNKWTSDKLAIDFKKVDGQVKTITYNQASVNSNNYIQVFVKDVSEVVLRNFDDTGAIEIMSFELYEGNGDEFFYEDIKELQPTITYDSVTFSYKNPKIDFGYLRIYRDGKLIVDNFKLEQFKDKELSPNTEYKYKFVAVSSDGIESKGIEKVIKTDEKPNLAKPIKPSNPTITPKDGSLIVNLTNYDAGVKVKGYHIVVDGKQVNDSLVTARSYAITGLKNGQSYQVQIKAVSAWNIESDLSNSVPGIPQVQVIPDIAFNFGLSDLMESIKNWFGGIWPIVAFSIAIPLTFIVAFNTKKLFLR
;
A
#
# COMPACT_ATOMS: atom_id res chain seq x y z
N MET A 1 -7.88 38.95 10.14
CA MET A 1 -8.15 38.17 8.92
C MET A 1 -8.83 36.88 9.33
N PRO A 2 -10.07 36.60 8.91
CA PRO A 2 -10.63 35.26 9.07
C PRO A 2 -10.08 34.37 7.94
N LEU A 3 -9.59 33.18 8.30
CA LEU A 3 -9.25 32.12 7.36
C LEU A 3 -10.55 31.43 6.91
N LEU A 4 -10.78 31.43 5.60
CA LEU A 4 -11.88 30.74 4.96
C LEU A 4 -11.57 29.22 4.96
N LEU A 5 -12.32 28.45 5.75
CA LEU A 5 -12.23 26.99 5.78
C LEU A 5 -13.07 26.42 4.62
N GLY A 6 -12.41 26.14 3.49
CA GLY A 6 -13.02 25.45 2.35
C GLY A 6 -13.01 23.94 2.59
N ILE A 7 -14.16 23.38 2.99
CA ILE A 7 -14.41 21.94 2.97
C ILE A 7 -14.62 21.55 1.50
N LEU A 8 -13.61 20.94 0.90
CA LEU A 8 -13.74 20.31 -0.42
C LEU A 8 -14.40 18.95 -0.22
N PHE A 9 -15.69 18.84 -0.53
CA PHE A 9 -16.33 17.55 -0.73
C PHE A 9 -15.72 16.91 -1.98
N ILE A 10 -14.89 15.89 -1.79
CA ILE A 10 -14.54 14.96 -2.86
C ILE A 10 -15.79 14.11 -3.07
N GLY A 11 -16.62 14.52 -4.03
CA GLY A 11 -17.66 13.67 -4.56
C GLY A 11 -16.99 12.52 -5.30
N ASP A 12 -17.05 11.32 -4.71
CA ASP A 12 -16.93 10.06 -5.44
C ASP A 12 -17.97 10.07 -6.56
N THR A 13 -17.56 10.53 -7.73
CA THR A 13 -18.20 10.17 -8.98
C THR A 13 -17.26 9.17 -9.63
N SER A 14 -17.61 7.89 -9.48
CA SER A 14 -17.11 6.81 -10.30
C SER A 14 -17.45 7.11 -11.76
N ALA A 15 -16.61 7.91 -12.41
CA ALA A 15 -16.56 8.03 -13.86
C ALA A 15 -15.98 6.71 -14.41
N PHE A 16 -16.81 5.67 -14.45
CA PHE A 16 -16.69 4.73 -15.54
C PHE A 16 -17.11 5.51 -16.78
N ASP A 17 -16.14 5.94 -17.59
CA ASP A 17 -16.40 6.52 -18.90
C ASP A 17 -17.38 5.59 -19.65
N GLU A 18 -18.57 6.10 -19.94
CA GLU A 18 -19.50 5.45 -20.84
C GLU A 18 -18.77 5.31 -22.18
N VAL A 19 -18.41 4.10 -22.58
CA VAL A 19 -17.63 3.87 -23.80
C VAL A 19 -18.42 4.46 -24.97
N SER A 20 -17.92 5.57 -25.53
CA SER A 20 -18.64 6.25 -26.61
C SER A 20 -18.78 5.30 -27.80
N ARG A 21 -19.97 5.20 -28.41
CA ARG A 21 -20.20 4.33 -29.58
C ARG A 21 -19.18 4.57 -30.72
N ALA A 22 -18.67 5.78 -30.84
CA ALA A 22 -17.63 6.15 -31.81
C ALA A 22 -16.29 5.42 -31.58
N SER A 23 -16.00 5.01 -30.34
CA SER A 23 -14.78 4.27 -29.98
C SER A 23 -14.89 2.75 -30.16
N LEU A 24 -16.09 2.23 -30.45
CA LEU A 24 -16.34 0.79 -30.58
C LEU A 24 -16.09 0.23 -31.98
N GLY A 25 -15.82 1.11 -32.96
CA GLY A 25 -15.59 0.73 -34.35
C GLY A 25 -16.86 0.72 -35.21
N ASN A 26 -16.82 -0.01 -36.31
CA ASN A 26 -17.92 -0.05 -37.28
C ASN A 26 -19.03 -0.99 -36.80
N ASP A 27 -20.28 -0.50 -36.76
CA ASP A 27 -21.46 -1.36 -36.59
C ASP A 27 -21.74 -2.13 -37.89
N LEU A 28 -21.47 -3.43 -37.85
CA LEU A 28 -21.62 -4.40 -38.93
C LEU A 28 -23.08 -4.65 -39.32
N LEU A 29 -24.03 -4.33 -38.44
CA LEU A 29 -25.45 -4.58 -38.66
C LEU A 29 -26.25 -3.30 -38.96
N LYS A 30 -25.63 -2.13 -38.95
CA LYS A 30 -26.32 -0.86 -39.23
C LYS A 30 -27.06 -0.90 -40.58
N GLY A 31 -28.38 -0.82 -40.54
CA GLY A 31 -29.26 -0.87 -41.71
C GLY A 31 -29.38 -2.25 -42.38
N VAL A 32 -28.75 -3.30 -41.82
CA VAL A 32 -28.83 -4.67 -42.35
C VAL A 32 -30.21 -5.25 -42.03
N SER A 33 -30.86 -5.81 -43.04
CA SER A 33 -32.14 -6.50 -42.89
C SER A 33 -31.94 -7.93 -42.39
N GLY A 34 -32.59 -8.27 -41.29
CA GLY A 34 -32.68 -9.62 -40.76
C GLY A 34 -33.88 -10.39 -41.32
N SER A 35 -33.95 -11.68 -40.99
CA SER A 35 -35.10 -12.53 -41.27
C SER A 35 -35.59 -13.22 -40.01
N MET A 36 -36.91 -13.21 -39.80
CA MET A 36 -37.61 -13.90 -38.72
C MET A 36 -38.89 -14.50 -39.27
N CYS A 37 -39.04 -15.83 -39.17
CA CYS A 37 -40.25 -16.54 -39.61
C CYS A 37 -40.69 -16.22 -41.06
N GLY A 38 -39.73 -16.05 -41.97
CA GLY A 38 -40.01 -15.73 -43.38
C GLY A 38 -40.31 -14.24 -43.65
N SER A 39 -40.42 -13.43 -42.60
CA SER A 39 -40.57 -11.97 -42.70
C SER A 39 -39.22 -11.26 -42.61
N THR A 40 -39.14 -10.07 -43.20
CA THR A 40 -37.97 -9.19 -43.10
C THR A 40 -38.06 -8.35 -41.82
N VAL A 41 -36.94 -8.22 -41.10
CA VAL A 41 -36.83 -7.44 -39.87
C VAL A 41 -35.78 -6.33 -40.07
N THR A 42 -36.16 -5.08 -39.83
CA THR A 42 -35.25 -3.91 -39.96
C THR A 42 -35.19 -3.06 -38.69
N LYS A 43 -36.19 -3.18 -37.81
CA LYS A 43 -36.42 -2.26 -36.68
C LYS A 43 -35.35 -2.27 -35.60
N ILE A 44 -34.57 -3.34 -35.50
CA ILE A 44 -33.58 -3.49 -34.42
C ILE A 44 -32.16 -3.09 -34.87
N THR A 45 -32.00 -2.75 -36.14
CA THR A 45 -30.72 -2.34 -36.76
C THR A 45 -30.82 -0.96 -37.42
N ASP A 46 -31.93 -0.25 -37.24
CA ASP A 46 -32.21 1.06 -37.86
C ASP A 46 -31.66 2.26 -37.05
N GLY A 47 -31.10 2.00 -35.87
CA GLY A 47 -30.57 3.02 -34.96
C GLY A 47 -31.64 3.77 -34.16
N ASN A 48 -32.90 3.36 -34.23
CA ASN A 48 -33.99 3.94 -33.45
C ASN A 48 -34.34 3.04 -32.25
N PRO A 49 -33.96 3.41 -31.01
CA PRO A 49 -34.22 2.58 -29.83
C PRO A 49 -35.70 2.55 -29.40
N SER A 50 -36.58 3.26 -30.11
CA SER A 50 -38.03 3.26 -29.86
C SER A 50 -38.80 2.26 -30.73
N THR A 51 -38.14 1.64 -31.70
CA THR A 51 -38.70 0.57 -32.54
C THR A 51 -38.08 -0.75 -32.13
N GLY A 52 -38.82 -1.85 -32.23
CA GLY A 52 -38.34 -3.15 -31.76
C GLY A 52 -39.01 -4.32 -32.46
N GLU A 53 -38.44 -5.50 -32.23
CA GLU A 53 -38.94 -6.78 -32.73
C GLU A 53 -39.08 -7.78 -31.59
N THR A 54 -40.17 -8.55 -31.60
CA THR A 54 -40.49 -9.49 -30.51
C THR A 54 -40.24 -10.94 -30.94
N LEU A 55 -39.39 -11.62 -30.18
CA LEU A 55 -39.08 -13.03 -30.32
C LEU A 55 -40.08 -13.86 -29.48
N PHE A 56 -41.14 -14.35 -30.13
CA PHE A 56 -42.19 -15.17 -29.51
C PHE A 56 -41.82 -16.65 -29.46
N LYS A 57 -42.54 -17.43 -28.64
CA LYS A 57 -42.41 -18.90 -28.56
C LYS A 57 -42.48 -19.63 -29.91
N THR A 58 -43.21 -19.11 -30.90
CA THR A 58 -43.32 -19.74 -32.24
C THR A 58 -42.32 -19.17 -33.24
N CYS A 59 -41.75 -18.00 -32.95
CA CYS A 59 -40.83 -17.24 -33.80
C CYS A 59 -39.70 -16.68 -32.94
N ARG A 60 -38.74 -17.56 -32.61
CA ARG A 60 -37.75 -17.32 -31.56
C ARG A 60 -36.41 -16.82 -32.03
N GLU A 61 -36.20 -16.73 -33.34
CA GLU A 61 -34.89 -16.43 -33.93
C GLU A 61 -34.99 -15.32 -34.96
N ILE A 62 -34.17 -14.29 -34.81
CA ILE A 62 -33.88 -13.32 -35.86
C ILE A 62 -32.47 -13.62 -36.38
N ARG A 63 -32.33 -13.80 -37.69
CA ARG A 63 -31.06 -14.09 -38.36
C ARG A 63 -30.59 -12.88 -39.17
N PHE A 64 -29.33 -12.51 -39.00
CA PHE A 64 -28.65 -11.49 -39.79
C PHE A 64 -27.45 -12.08 -40.50
N LYS A 65 -27.46 -12.05 -41.84
CA LYS A 65 -26.26 -12.35 -42.65
C LYS A 65 -25.41 -11.09 -42.70
N LEU A 66 -24.13 -11.21 -42.36
CA LEU A 66 -23.23 -10.08 -42.44
C LEU A 66 -22.92 -9.74 -43.91
N PRO A 67 -22.83 -8.44 -44.26
CA PRO A 67 -22.49 -8.03 -45.64
C PRO A 67 -21.11 -8.54 -46.10
N LYS A 68 -20.19 -8.72 -45.16
CA LYS A 68 -18.87 -9.32 -45.34
C LYS A 68 -18.56 -10.20 -44.14
N VAL A 69 -17.69 -11.19 -44.34
CA VAL A 69 -17.15 -11.97 -43.22
C VAL A 69 -16.27 -11.03 -42.39
N SER A 70 -16.55 -10.94 -41.09
CA SER A 70 -15.90 -9.99 -40.19
C SER A 70 -15.54 -10.63 -38.86
N ASN A 71 -14.47 -10.10 -38.25
CA ASN A 71 -14.18 -10.35 -36.85
C ASN A 71 -15.07 -9.46 -36.00
N VAL A 72 -15.74 -10.04 -35.01
CA VAL A 72 -16.60 -9.35 -34.06
C VAL A 72 -15.81 -9.06 -32.79
N SER A 73 -15.89 -7.83 -32.29
CA SER A 73 -15.28 -7.38 -31.02
C SER A 73 -16.27 -7.35 -29.85
N GLY A 74 -17.56 -7.22 -30.16
CA GLY A 74 -18.61 -7.15 -29.18
C GLY A 74 -19.92 -6.70 -29.77
N PHE A 75 -20.90 -6.49 -28.89
CA PHE A 75 -22.20 -5.99 -29.28
C PHE A 75 -22.83 -5.14 -28.18
N LEU A 76 -23.77 -4.29 -28.58
CA LEU A 76 -24.75 -3.67 -27.69
C LEU A 76 -26.12 -4.22 -28.04
N TYR A 77 -26.98 -4.30 -27.04
CA TYR A 77 -28.38 -4.55 -27.30
C TYR A 77 -29.25 -3.77 -26.33
N ILE A 78 -30.49 -3.53 -26.70
CA ILE A 78 -31.51 -2.94 -25.82
C ILE A 78 -32.70 -3.87 -25.88
N LYS A 79 -33.28 -4.19 -24.73
CA LYS A 79 -34.50 -4.99 -24.62
C LYS A 79 -35.52 -4.31 -23.72
N THR A 80 -36.78 -4.73 -23.81
CA THR A 80 -37.82 -4.31 -22.85
C THR A 80 -37.94 -5.31 -21.69
N ASN A 81 -38.40 -4.85 -20.52
CA ASN A 81 -38.90 -5.72 -19.43
C ASN A 81 -40.40 -6.05 -19.56
N LYS A 82 -41.02 -5.69 -20.67
CA LYS A 82 -42.45 -5.84 -20.87
C LYS A 82 -42.89 -7.32 -20.85
N TRP A 83 -41.99 -8.21 -21.24
CA TRP A 83 -42.27 -9.63 -21.42
C TRP A 83 -41.53 -10.49 -20.41
N THR A 84 -41.97 -11.75 -20.28
CA THR A 84 -41.58 -12.64 -19.19
C THR A 84 -40.24 -13.35 -19.39
N SER A 85 -39.64 -13.33 -20.59
CA SER A 85 -38.33 -13.96 -20.84
C SER A 85 -37.17 -13.00 -20.60
N ASP A 86 -36.18 -13.48 -19.88
CA ASP A 86 -34.88 -12.85 -19.69
C ASP A 86 -33.72 -13.59 -20.37
N LYS A 87 -34.04 -14.60 -21.19
CA LYS A 87 -33.12 -15.57 -21.78
C LYS A 87 -32.82 -15.28 -23.25
N LEU A 88 -31.75 -14.54 -23.51
CA LEU A 88 -31.27 -14.23 -24.87
C LEU A 88 -29.97 -14.98 -25.18
N ALA A 89 -29.95 -15.72 -26.29
CA ALA A 89 -28.73 -16.29 -26.84
C ALA A 89 -28.34 -15.52 -28.12
N ILE A 90 -27.05 -15.23 -28.25
CA ILE A 90 -26.47 -14.66 -29.47
C ILE A 90 -25.56 -15.74 -30.05
N ASP A 91 -25.94 -16.27 -31.20
CA ASP A 91 -25.18 -17.29 -31.91
C ASP A 91 -24.38 -16.63 -33.05
N PHE A 92 -23.06 -16.65 -32.95
CA PHE A 92 -22.13 -16.21 -33.99
C PHE A 92 -21.74 -17.39 -34.86
N LYS A 93 -22.26 -17.44 -36.08
CA LYS A 93 -21.92 -18.50 -37.04
C LYS A 93 -20.71 -18.10 -37.87
N LYS A 94 -19.65 -18.89 -37.76
CA LYS A 94 -18.40 -18.71 -38.48
C LYS A 94 -18.49 -19.34 -39.88
N VAL A 95 -17.62 -18.90 -40.79
CA VAL A 95 -17.52 -19.44 -42.16
C VAL A 95 -17.16 -20.93 -42.21
N ASP A 96 -16.47 -21.44 -41.19
CA ASP A 96 -16.11 -22.86 -41.06
C ASP A 96 -17.27 -23.75 -40.58
N GLY A 97 -18.45 -23.15 -40.33
CA GLY A 97 -19.65 -23.83 -39.83
C GLY A 97 -19.72 -23.94 -38.32
N GLN A 98 -18.69 -23.53 -37.57
CA GLN A 98 -18.76 -23.48 -36.12
C GLN A 98 -19.70 -22.37 -35.65
N VAL A 99 -20.32 -22.61 -34.49
CA VAL A 99 -21.20 -21.64 -33.85
C VAL A 99 -20.69 -21.35 -32.45
N LYS A 100 -20.40 -20.08 -32.16
CA LYS A 100 -20.15 -19.61 -30.79
C LYS A 100 -21.43 -19.01 -30.24
N THR A 101 -21.91 -19.52 -29.11
CA THR A 101 -23.13 -19.06 -28.46
C THR A 101 -22.78 -18.33 -27.17
N ILE A 102 -23.28 -17.11 -27.01
CA ILE A 102 -23.26 -16.40 -25.72
C ILE A 102 -24.68 -16.29 -25.19
N THR A 103 -24.89 -16.74 -23.96
CA THR A 103 -26.22 -16.76 -23.30
C THR A 103 -26.30 -15.71 -22.19
N TYR A 104 -27.40 -14.96 -22.15
CA TYR A 104 -27.71 -13.98 -21.13
C TYR A 104 -29.01 -14.37 -20.43
N ASN A 105 -28.94 -14.46 -19.10
CA ASN A 105 -30.07 -14.69 -18.20
C ASN A 105 -30.14 -13.50 -17.23
N GLN A 106 -30.54 -12.32 -17.72
CA GLN A 106 -30.58 -11.11 -16.89
C GLN A 106 -31.91 -10.38 -17.02
N ALA A 107 -32.60 -10.16 -15.90
CA ALA A 107 -33.87 -9.44 -15.84
C ALA A 107 -33.75 -7.92 -16.11
N SER A 108 -32.55 -7.36 -16.04
CA SER A 108 -32.27 -5.92 -16.17
C SER A 108 -32.56 -5.38 -17.59
N VAL A 109 -33.15 -4.18 -17.68
CA VAL A 109 -33.63 -3.53 -18.92
C VAL A 109 -32.52 -2.86 -19.74
N ASN A 110 -31.39 -2.49 -19.13
CA ASN A 110 -30.39 -1.64 -19.76
C ASN A 110 -29.08 -2.39 -20.03
N SER A 111 -28.86 -2.77 -21.29
CA SER A 111 -27.59 -3.25 -21.83
C SER A 111 -27.00 -2.25 -22.84
N ASN A 112 -27.16 -0.96 -22.55
CA ASN A 112 -26.35 0.09 -23.20
C ASN A 112 -24.85 -0.01 -22.83
N ASN A 113 -24.50 -0.99 -21.99
CA ASN A 113 -23.12 -1.38 -21.73
C ASN A 113 -22.64 -2.28 -22.87
N TYR A 114 -21.56 -1.86 -23.52
CA TYR A 114 -20.85 -2.68 -24.49
C TYR A 114 -20.48 -4.03 -23.88
N ILE A 115 -20.89 -5.11 -24.54
CA ILE A 115 -20.50 -6.46 -24.15
C ILE A 115 -19.41 -6.94 -25.09
N GLN A 116 -18.22 -7.08 -24.52
CA GLN A 116 -17.06 -7.57 -25.23
C GLN A 116 -17.20 -9.08 -25.50
N VAL A 117 -17.17 -9.46 -26.77
CA VAL A 117 -17.08 -10.85 -27.20
C VAL A 117 -16.26 -10.91 -28.48
N PHE A 118 -15.25 -11.76 -28.47
CA PHE A 118 -14.38 -11.92 -29.62
C PHE A 118 -14.74 -13.17 -30.39
N VAL A 119 -15.13 -13.01 -31.65
CA VAL A 119 -15.40 -14.13 -32.56
C VAL A 119 -14.82 -13.82 -33.93
N LYS A 120 -13.95 -14.70 -34.43
CA LYS A 120 -13.34 -14.57 -35.75
C LYS A 120 -14.22 -15.13 -36.85
N ASP A 121 -14.08 -14.57 -38.04
CA ASP A 121 -14.65 -15.07 -39.29
C ASP A 121 -16.17 -15.29 -39.24
N VAL A 122 -16.90 -14.38 -38.60
CA VAL A 122 -18.35 -14.43 -38.48
C VAL A 122 -18.99 -14.09 -39.83
N SER A 123 -19.96 -14.91 -40.24
CA SER A 123 -20.75 -14.72 -41.48
C SER A 123 -22.22 -14.44 -41.21
N GLU A 124 -22.75 -14.90 -40.06
CA GLU A 124 -24.14 -14.73 -39.66
C GLU A 124 -24.23 -14.59 -38.14
N VAL A 125 -25.11 -13.73 -37.66
CA VAL A 125 -25.46 -13.61 -36.24
C VAL A 125 -26.94 -13.94 -36.06
N VAL A 126 -27.26 -14.74 -35.04
CA VAL A 126 -28.63 -15.12 -34.70
C VAL A 126 -28.93 -14.68 -33.28
N LEU A 127 -30.01 -13.92 -33.13
CA LEU A 127 -30.58 -13.59 -31.83
C LEU A 127 -31.70 -14.58 -31.54
N ARG A 128 -31.59 -15.31 -30.43
CA ARG A 128 -32.50 -16.40 -30.09
C ARG A 128 -33.07 -16.26 -28.69
N ASN A 129 -34.39 -16.22 -28.60
CA ASN A 129 -35.09 -16.43 -27.33
C ASN A 129 -35.05 -17.93 -27.01
N PHE A 130 -34.29 -18.30 -25.98
CA PHE A 130 -34.17 -19.70 -25.56
C PHE A 130 -34.99 -20.02 -24.31
N ASP A 131 -35.90 -19.12 -23.92
CA ASP A 131 -37.02 -19.45 -23.05
C ASP A 131 -38.18 -20.03 -23.86
N ASP A 132 -38.69 -21.18 -23.43
CA ASP A 132 -39.80 -21.88 -24.05
C ASP A 132 -41.18 -21.35 -23.62
N THR A 133 -41.20 -20.43 -22.65
CA THR A 133 -42.41 -19.99 -21.96
C THR A 133 -42.75 -18.52 -22.17
N GLY A 134 -41.75 -17.64 -22.29
CA GLY A 134 -41.93 -16.20 -22.48
C GLY A 134 -41.64 -15.67 -23.88
N ALA A 135 -41.84 -14.38 -24.06
CA ALA A 135 -41.37 -13.58 -25.19
C ALA A 135 -40.27 -12.62 -24.73
N ILE A 136 -39.45 -12.15 -25.65
CA ILE A 136 -38.49 -11.07 -25.41
C ILE A 136 -38.56 -10.08 -26.58
N GLU A 137 -38.58 -8.79 -26.27
CA GLU A 137 -38.60 -7.73 -27.28
C GLU A 137 -37.26 -7.01 -27.27
N ILE A 138 -36.60 -7.06 -28.42
CA ILE A 138 -35.31 -6.40 -28.67
C ILE A 138 -35.62 -5.09 -29.37
N MET A 139 -35.14 -3.98 -28.81
CA MET A 139 -35.31 -2.63 -29.35
C MET A 139 -34.13 -2.22 -30.22
N SER A 140 -32.93 -2.69 -29.90
CA SER A 140 -31.74 -2.40 -30.68
C SER A 140 -30.75 -3.56 -30.53
N PHE A 141 -30.03 -3.86 -31.61
CA PHE A 141 -28.88 -4.74 -31.61
C PHE A 141 -27.81 -4.17 -32.53
N GLU A 142 -26.67 -3.80 -31.96
CA GLU A 142 -25.53 -3.19 -32.63
C GLU A 142 -24.36 -4.19 -32.53
N LEU A 143 -23.68 -4.49 -33.63
CA LEU A 143 -22.62 -5.50 -33.67
C LEU A 143 -21.33 -4.87 -34.19
N TYR A 144 -20.27 -4.89 -33.39
CA TYR A 144 -19.09 -4.09 -33.68
C TYR A 144 -17.95 -4.93 -34.29
N GLU A 145 -17.31 -4.36 -35.32
CA GLU A 145 -16.13 -4.92 -35.98
C GLU A 145 -14.90 -4.81 -35.08
N GLY A 146 -14.10 -5.88 -35.02
CA GLY A 146 -12.81 -5.88 -34.35
C GLY A 146 -11.67 -5.45 -35.26
N ASN A 147 -10.90 -4.44 -34.83
CA ASN A 147 -9.71 -3.97 -35.55
C ASN A 147 -8.49 -4.83 -35.22
N GLY A 148 -7.75 -5.20 -36.27
CA GLY A 148 -6.57 -6.07 -36.36
C GLY A 148 -5.54 -6.07 -35.21
N ASP A 149 -5.38 -4.92 -34.53
CA ASP A 149 -4.19 -4.62 -33.74
C ASP A 149 -4.48 -4.29 -32.26
N GLU A 150 -5.76 -4.23 -31.84
CA GLU A 150 -6.19 -3.92 -30.45
C GLU A 150 -6.96 -5.08 -29.80
N PHE A 151 -6.56 -6.32 -30.11
CA PHE A 151 -7.25 -7.54 -29.67
C PHE A 151 -6.75 -8.07 -28.33
N PHE A 152 -7.29 -7.56 -27.22
CA PHE A 152 -7.04 -8.16 -25.92
C PHE A 152 -8.35 -8.58 -25.27
N TYR A 153 -8.40 -9.86 -24.90
CA TYR A 153 -9.43 -10.37 -24.01
C TYR A 153 -9.37 -9.65 -22.65
N GLU A 154 -10.48 -9.61 -21.91
CA GLU A 154 -10.54 -8.93 -20.62
C GLU A 154 -9.51 -9.52 -19.65
N ASP A 155 -8.72 -8.67 -19.00
CA ASP A 155 -7.79 -9.07 -17.96
C ASP A 155 -8.49 -9.39 -16.63
N ILE A 156 -7.79 -10.08 -15.73
CA ILE A 156 -8.24 -10.22 -14.34
C ILE A 156 -8.39 -8.85 -13.66
N LYS A 157 -9.28 -8.75 -12.68
CA LYS A 157 -9.50 -7.53 -11.90
C LYS A 157 -9.11 -7.74 -10.44
N GLU A 158 -8.93 -6.64 -9.70
CA GLU A 158 -8.72 -6.66 -8.23
C GLU A 158 -7.52 -7.50 -7.77
N LEU A 159 -6.42 -7.51 -8.53
CA LEU A 159 -5.23 -8.30 -8.20
C LEU A 159 -4.53 -7.80 -6.93
N GLN A 160 -4.57 -8.61 -5.88
CA GLN A 160 -3.96 -8.32 -4.57
C GLN A 160 -3.02 -9.45 -4.12
N PRO A 161 -1.74 -9.17 -3.81
CA PRO A 161 -0.80 -10.14 -3.25
C PRO A 161 -0.80 -10.13 -1.71
N THR A 162 -0.68 -11.31 -1.11
CA THR A 162 -0.28 -11.53 0.29
C THR A 162 1.05 -12.27 0.30
N ILE A 163 2.09 -11.64 0.83
CA ILE A 163 3.48 -12.10 0.68
C ILE A 163 4.00 -12.63 2.02
N THR A 164 4.82 -13.68 1.97
CA THR A 164 5.65 -14.16 3.07
C THR A 164 7.11 -14.25 2.62
N TYR A 165 8.01 -14.66 3.51
CA TYR A 165 9.42 -14.87 3.18
C TYR A 165 9.68 -16.02 2.17
N ASP A 166 8.69 -16.89 1.94
CA ASP A 166 8.83 -18.13 1.15
C ASP A 166 7.65 -18.38 0.19
N SER A 167 6.66 -17.50 0.14
CA SER A 167 5.46 -17.69 -0.68
C SER A 167 4.76 -16.38 -1.01
N VAL A 168 3.89 -16.43 -2.02
CA VAL A 168 2.93 -15.36 -2.31
C VAL A 168 1.58 -15.98 -2.63
N THR A 169 0.51 -15.36 -2.15
CA THR A 169 -0.88 -15.70 -2.50
C THR A 169 -1.51 -14.50 -3.19
N PHE A 170 -1.91 -14.67 -4.45
CA PHE A 170 -2.65 -13.69 -5.22
C PHE A 170 -4.14 -13.98 -5.13
N SER A 171 -4.93 -12.95 -4.87
CA SER A 171 -6.39 -12.95 -4.99
C SER A 171 -6.79 -11.98 -6.10
N TYR A 172 -7.75 -12.35 -6.93
CA TYR A 172 -8.20 -11.56 -8.08
C TYR A 172 -9.60 -12.02 -8.52
N LYS A 173 -10.21 -11.29 -9.46
CA LYS A 173 -11.47 -11.65 -10.12
C LYS A 173 -11.25 -12.03 -11.56
N ASN A 174 -11.75 -13.19 -11.96
CA ASN A 174 -11.68 -13.64 -13.35
C ASN A 174 -12.71 -12.88 -14.20
N PRO A 175 -12.45 -12.71 -15.52
CA PRO A 175 -13.47 -12.22 -16.45
C PRO A 175 -14.78 -13.02 -16.32
N LYS A 176 -15.92 -12.33 -16.40
CA LYS A 176 -17.24 -12.98 -16.23
C LYS A 176 -17.76 -13.60 -17.52
N ILE A 177 -17.35 -13.05 -18.65
CA ILE A 177 -17.86 -13.42 -19.97
C ILE A 177 -16.77 -14.15 -20.72
N ASP A 178 -17.08 -15.35 -21.22
CA ASP A 178 -16.19 -16.12 -22.12
C ASP A 178 -14.84 -16.55 -21.50
N PHE A 179 -14.75 -16.64 -20.17
CA PHE A 179 -13.51 -17.02 -19.49
C PHE A 179 -13.20 -18.50 -19.65
N GLY A 180 -12.04 -18.80 -20.21
CA GLY A 180 -11.51 -20.16 -20.31
C GLY A 180 -10.66 -20.50 -19.10
N TYR A 181 -9.52 -19.82 -18.97
CA TYR A 181 -8.50 -20.07 -17.93
C TYR A 181 -7.45 -18.95 -17.86
N LEU A 182 -6.52 -19.07 -16.92
CA LEU A 182 -5.34 -18.22 -16.77
C LEU A 182 -4.06 -18.99 -17.10
N ARG A 183 -3.14 -18.27 -17.74
CA ARG A 183 -1.71 -18.57 -17.78
C ARG A 183 -0.98 -17.67 -16.81
N ILE A 184 -0.19 -18.28 -15.93
CA ILE A 184 0.55 -17.55 -14.90
C ILE A 184 2.03 -17.76 -15.15
N TYR A 185 2.74 -16.65 -15.28
CA TYR A 185 4.18 -16.61 -15.51
C TYR A 185 4.88 -16.03 -14.29
N ARG A 186 6.06 -16.55 -13.98
CA ARG A 186 7.01 -15.99 -13.01
C ARG A 186 8.35 -15.79 -13.70
N ASP A 187 8.86 -14.56 -13.67
CA ASP A 187 10.10 -14.13 -14.32
C ASP A 187 10.14 -14.51 -15.80
N GLY A 188 9.00 -14.35 -16.48
CA GLY A 188 8.82 -14.68 -17.89
C GLY A 188 8.63 -16.16 -18.21
N LYS A 189 8.77 -17.07 -17.24
CA LYS A 189 8.54 -18.51 -17.43
C LYS A 189 7.10 -18.88 -17.04
N LEU A 190 6.42 -19.63 -17.90
CA LEU A 190 5.11 -20.22 -17.59
C LEU A 190 5.26 -21.20 -16.43
N ILE A 191 4.57 -20.93 -15.31
CA ILE A 191 4.57 -21.79 -14.12
C ILE A 191 3.25 -22.54 -13.95
N VAL A 192 2.15 -21.99 -14.47
CA VAL A 192 0.83 -22.63 -14.45
C VAL A 192 0.09 -22.31 -15.74
N ASP A 193 -0.54 -23.33 -16.32
CA ASP A 193 -1.45 -23.24 -17.44
C ASP A 193 -2.84 -23.79 -17.06
N ASN A 194 -3.87 -23.40 -17.80
CA ASN A 194 -5.25 -23.85 -17.57
C ASN A 194 -5.78 -23.62 -16.13
N PHE A 195 -5.38 -22.52 -15.48
CA PHE A 195 -5.80 -22.21 -14.11
C PHE A 195 -7.15 -21.49 -14.06
N LYS A 196 -8.09 -21.94 -13.23
CA LYS A 196 -9.47 -21.41 -13.23
C LYS A 196 -9.92 -20.76 -11.93
N LEU A 197 -9.15 -20.91 -10.86
CA LEU A 197 -9.52 -20.34 -9.57
C LEU A 197 -9.19 -18.84 -9.51
N GLU A 198 -9.88 -18.15 -8.61
CA GLU A 198 -9.69 -16.72 -8.32
C GLU A 198 -8.60 -16.46 -7.27
N GLN A 199 -7.90 -17.51 -6.82
CA GLN A 199 -6.80 -17.44 -5.89
C GLN A 199 -5.67 -18.36 -6.34
N PHE A 200 -4.47 -17.82 -6.47
CA PHE A 200 -3.27 -18.56 -6.83
C PHE A 200 -2.20 -18.41 -5.74
N LYS A 201 -1.62 -19.53 -5.27
CA LYS A 201 -0.53 -19.55 -4.29
C LYS A 201 0.72 -20.16 -4.90
N ASP A 202 1.80 -19.40 -4.87
CA ASP A 202 3.15 -19.85 -5.24
C ASP A 202 4.00 -19.99 -3.97
N LYS A 203 4.71 -21.11 -3.84
CA LYS A 203 5.47 -21.49 -2.63
C LYS A 203 6.94 -21.72 -2.99
N GLU A 204 7.75 -21.99 -1.96
CA GLU A 204 9.17 -22.34 -2.12
C GLU A 204 9.97 -21.22 -2.80
N LEU A 205 9.55 -19.97 -2.59
CA LEU A 205 10.27 -18.80 -3.04
C LEU A 205 11.48 -18.55 -2.15
N SER A 206 12.50 -17.91 -2.74
CA SER A 206 13.66 -17.48 -1.99
C SER A 206 13.33 -16.23 -1.15
N PRO A 207 13.81 -16.12 0.10
CA PRO A 207 13.59 -14.94 0.93
C PRO A 207 14.28 -13.69 0.38
N ASN A 208 13.76 -12.50 0.71
CA ASN A 208 14.31 -11.21 0.29
C ASN A 208 14.60 -11.11 -1.23
N THR A 209 13.79 -11.77 -2.05
CA THR A 209 14.00 -11.91 -3.50
C THR A 209 12.83 -11.28 -4.26
N GLU A 210 13.14 -10.54 -5.32
CA GLU A 210 12.13 -9.95 -6.21
C GLU A 210 11.68 -10.95 -7.27
N TYR A 211 10.37 -10.99 -7.52
CA TYR A 211 9.75 -11.83 -8.53
C TYR A 211 8.77 -11.01 -9.37
N LYS A 212 8.76 -11.24 -10.69
CA LYS A 212 7.82 -10.63 -11.61
C LYS A 212 6.78 -11.65 -12.06
N TYR A 213 5.53 -11.45 -11.65
CA TYR A 213 4.40 -12.27 -12.10
C TYR A 213 3.69 -11.63 -13.28
N LYS A 214 3.21 -12.45 -14.21
CA LYS A 214 2.27 -12.03 -15.26
C LYS A 214 1.09 -12.99 -15.30
N PHE A 215 -0.12 -12.45 -15.23
CA PHE A 215 -1.37 -13.19 -15.35
C PHE A 215 -1.98 -12.87 -16.70
N VAL A 216 -2.19 -13.88 -17.54
CA VAL A 216 -2.83 -13.75 -18.86
C VAL A 216 -4.13 -14.52 -18.84
N ALA A 217 -5.26 -13.83 -18.96
CA ALA A 217 -6.55 -14.46 -19.11
C ALA A 217 -6.70 -14.97 -20.54
N VAL A 218 -7.25 -16.16 -20.68
CA VAL A 218 -7.48 -16.82 -21.95
C VAL A 218 -8.95 -17.13 -22.06
N SER A 219 -9.57 -16.72 -23.17
CA SER A 219 -10.97 -17.00 -23.44
C SER A 219 -11.20 -18.48 -23.75
N SER A 220 -12.47 -18.90 -23.84
CA SER A 220 -12.82 -20.28 -24.21
C SER A 220 -12.32 -20.69 -25.61
N ASP A 221 -12.13 -19.72 -26.52
CA ASP A 221 -11.58 -19.90 -27.87
C ASP A 221 -10.05 -19.75 -27.94
N GLY A 222 -9.37 -19.57 -26.82
CA GLY A 222 -7.90 -19.44 -26.79
C GLY A 222 -7.37 -18.03 -27.09
N ILE A 223 -8.20 -16.99 -27.04
CA ILE A 223 -7.75 -15.60 -27.22
C ILE A 223 -7.16 -15.10 -25.90
N GLU A 224 -5.95 -14.55 -25.96
CA GLU A 224 -5.24 -14.05 -24.78
C GLU A 224 -5.56 -12.57 -24.49
N SER A 225 -5.56 -12.22 -23.21
CA SER A 225 -5.54 -10.84 -22.75
C SER A 225 -4.13 -10.24 -22.87
N LYS A 226 -4.02 -8.92 -22.66
CA LYS A 226 -2.71 -8.24 -22.61
C LYS A 226 -1.85 -8.78 -21.46
N GLY A 227 -2.53 -9.16 -20.39
CA GLY A 227 -1.99 -9.68 -19.16
C GLY A 227 -1.64 -8.57 -18.18
N ILE A 228 -1.83 -8.86 -16.89
CA ILE A 228 -1.43 -7.97 -15.80
C ILE A 228 -0.11 -8.43 -15.22
N GLU A 229 0.85 -7.52 -15.17
CA GLU A 229 2.13 -7.74 -14.51
C GLU A 229 2.11 -7.22 -13.07
N LYS A 230 2.73 -7.97 -12.16
CA LYS A 230 2.89 -7.58 -10.76
C LYS A 230 4.27 -7.98 -10.27
N VAL A 231 5.04 -6.99 -9.82
CA VAL A 231 6.33 -7.23 -9.14
C VAL A 231 6.07 -7.32 -7.64
N ILE A 232 6.63 -8.33 -7.01
CA ILE A 232 6.61 -8.53 -5.56
C ILE A 232 8.04 -8.80 -5.07
N LYS A 233 8.27 -8.55 -3.77
CA LYS A 233 9.51 -8.93 -3.09
C LYS A 233 9.15 -9.72 -1.85
N THR A 234 9.69 -10.93 -1.72
CA THR A 234 9.48 -11.76 -0.51
C THR A 234 10.14 -11.13 0.70
N ASP A 235 9.60 -11.42 1.89
CA ASP A 235 10.15 -10.90 3.13
C ASP A 235 11.51 -11.54 3.47
N GLU A 236 12.24 -10.93 4.40
CA GLU A 236 13.40 -11.59 5.01
C GLU A 236 12.97 -12.84 5.78
N LYS A 237 13.76 -13.91 5.65
CA LYS A 237 13.54 -15.14 6.41
C LYS A 237 13.58 -14.83 7.91
N PRO A 238 12.57 -15.24 8.70
CA PRO A 238 12.62 -15.07 10.13
C PRO A 238 13.85 -15.72 10.75
N ASN A 239 14.63 -14.92 11.49
CA ASN A 239 15.68 -15.46 12.33
C ASN A 239 15.07 -15.86 13.68
N LEU A 240 14.83 -17.17 13.84
CA LEU A 240 14.26 -17.76 15.04
C LEU A 240 15.32 -18.17 16.07
N ALA A 241 16.59 -17.81 15.86
CA ALA A 241 17.62 -18.04 16.86
C ALA A 241 17.29 -17.23 18.13
N LYS A 242 17.36 -17.93 19.27
CA LYS A 242 17.21 -17.29 20.57
C LYS A 242 18.34 -16.29 20.77
N PRO A 243 18.06 -15.02 21.12
CA PRO A 243 19.13 -14.09 21.47
C PRO A 243 19.93 -14.64 22.64
N ILE A 244 21.23 -14.38 22.65
CA ILE A 244 22.10 -14.71 23.77
C ILE A 244 21.56 -14.01 25.04
N LYS A 245 21.92 -14.52 26.22
CA LYS A 245 21.63 -13.87 27.50
C LYS A 245 22.31 -12.49 27.59
N PRO A 246 21.58 -11.40 27.92
CA PRO A 246 22.14 -10.07 28.07
C PRO A 246 23.22 -9.98 29.15
N SER A 247 24.23 -9.15 28.88
CA SER A 247 25.16 -8.70 29.92
C SER A 247 24.40 -7.94 31.02
N ASN A 248 24.97 -7.94 32.22
CA ASN A 248 24.36 -7.23 33.35
C ASN A 248 24.27 -5.72 33.05
N PRO A 249 23.12 -5.07 33.28
CA PRO A 249 23.01 -3.63 33.18
C PRO A 249 23.81 -2.94 34.29
N THR A 250 24.21 -1.70 34.08
CA THR A 250 24.75 -0.87 35.17
C THR A 250 23.64 -0.04 35.79
N ILE A 251 23.50 -0.10 37.11
CA ILE A 251 22.43 0.56 37.85
C ILE A 251 22.99 1.81 38.52
N THR A 252 22.41 2.97 38.23
CA THR A 252 22.75 4.24 38.88
C THR A 252 21.61 4.66 39.81
N PRO A 253 21.84 4.68 41.14
CA PRO A 253 20.85 5.17 42.09
C PRO A 253 20.53 6.65 41.93
N LYS A 254 19.26 6.99 42.15
CA LYS A 254 18.73 8.34 42.25
C LYS A 254 17.69 8.40 43.36
N ASP A 255 17.23 9.61 43.68
CA ASP A 255 16.17 9.80 44.66
C ASP A 255 14.86 9.19 44.15
N GLY A 256 14.35 8.19 44.87
CA GLY A 256 13.13 7.45 44.54
C GLY A 256 13.18 6.70 43.20
N SER A 257 14.37 6.48 42.62
CA SER A 257 14.50 5.92 41.28
C SER A 257 15.83 5.19 41.03
N LEU A 258 15.84 4.32 40.04
CA LEU A 258 17.03 3.65 39.51
C LEU A 258 17.14 3.91 38.01
N ILE A 259 18.31 4.35 37.55
CA ILE A 259 18.60 4.43 36.12
C ILE A 259 19.30 3.14 35.72
N VAL A 260 18.64 2.35 34.88
CA VAL A 260 19.17 1.14 34.25
C VAL A 260 19.89 1.56 32.98
N ASN A 261 21.21 1.48 32.96
CA ASN A 261 21.98 1.75 31.75
C ASN A 261 22.27 0.43 31.04
N LEU A 262 21.84 0.38 29.78
CA LEU A 262 22.02 -0.75 28.88
C LEU A 262 23.36 -0.57 28.16
N THR A 263 24.23 -1.57 28.27
CA THR A 263 25.49 -1.62 27.53
C THR A 263 25.24 -2.07 26.09
N ASN A 264 26.16 -1.72 25.18
CA ASN A 264 26.08 -2.25 23.82
C ASN A 264 26.21 -3.77 23.90
N TYR A 265 25.19 -4.48 23.42
CA TYR A 265 25.03 -5.91 23.64
C TYR A 265 24.94 -6.65 22.31
N ASP A 266 25.92 -7.50 22.05
CA ASP A 266 25.87 -8.44 20.93
C ASP A 266 25.10 -9.69 21.35
N ALA A 267 23.91 -9.85 20.81
CA ALA A 267 23.03 -10.98 21.09
C ALA A 267 23.18 -12.13 20.10
N GLY A 268 24.12 -12.05 19.15
CA GLY A 268 24.19 -12.96 17.99
C GLY A 268 23.04 -12.81 17.00
N VAL A 269 22.06 -11.94 17.30
CA VAL A 269 20.88 -11.63 16.48
C VAL A 269 20.57 -10.13 16.60
N LYS A 270 19.84 -9.60 15.61
CA LYS A 270 19.35 -8.22 15.66
C LYS A 270 18.32 -8.06 16.79
N VAL A 271 18.66 -7.28 17.81
CA VAL A 271 17.79 -6.91 18.93
C VAL A 271 17.00 -5.66 18.58
N LYS A 272 15.68 -5.66 18.80
CA LYS A 272 14.82 -4.48 18.59
C LYS A 272 14.48 -3.73 19.87
N GLY A 273 14.83 -4.28 21.04
CA GLY A 273 14.71 -3.61 22.33
C GLY A 273 14.76 -4.58 23.51
N TYR A 274 14.51 -4.07 24.71
CA TYR A 274 14.62 -4.80 25.96
C TYR A 274 13.36 -4.71 26.82
N HIS A 275 13.08 -5.78 27.56
CA HIS A 275 12.23 -5.73 28.75
C HIS A 275 13.09 -5.51 29.99
N ILE A 276 12.60 -4.65 30.88
CA ILE A 276 13.18 -4.34 32.17
C ILE A 276 12.33 -5.03 33.22
N VAL A 277 12.96 -5.85 34.06
CA VAL A 277 12.31 -6.65 35.08
C VAL A 277 12.87 -6.26 36.44
N VAL A 278 11.99 -5.96 37.39
CA VAL A 278 12.32 -5.59 38.77
C VAL A 278 11.62 -6.56 39.70
N ASP A 279 12.38 -7.24 40.56
CA ASP A 279 11.87 -8.26 41.50
C ASP A 279 10.94 -9.29 40.82
N GLY A 280 11.32 -9.71 39.61
CA GLY A 280 10.57 -10.68 38.80
C GLY A 280 9.37 -10.12 38.02
N LYS A 281 9.06 -8.82 38.14
CA LYS A 281 7.95 -8.18 37.41
C LYS A 281 8.47 -7.25 36.32
N GLN A 282 7.93 -7.37 35.11
CA GLN A 282 8.21 -6.42 34.04
C GLN A 282 7.66 -5.04 34.40
N VAL A 283 8.44 -3.99 34.19
CA VAL A 283 8.09 -2.61 34.57
C VAL A 283 7.92 -1.66 33.38
N ASN A 284 8.20 -2.11 32.16
CA ASN A 284 8.01 -1.33 30.94
C ASN A 284 6.90 -1.93 30.07
N ASP A 285 6.00 -1.08 29.58
CA ASP A 285 4.90 -1.50 28.69
C ASP A 285 5.36 -1.69 27.23
N SER A 286 6.27 -0.83 26.79
CA SER A 286 6.88 -0.88 25.46
C SER A 286 8.37 -1.21 25.54
N LEU A 287 8.90 -1.87 24.51
CA LEU A 287 10.31 -2.24 24.45
C LEU A 287 11.23 -1.02 24.60
N VAL A 288 12.21 -1.13 25.49
CA VAL A 288 13.23 -0.09 25.68
C VAL A 288 14.22 -0.17 24.53
N THR A 289 14.29 0.88 23.73
CA THR A 289 15.26 1.04 22.62
C THR A 289 16.39 2.01 22.95
N ALA A 290 16.18 2.88 23.95
CA ALA A 290 17.18 3.81 24.44
C ALA A 290 18.29 3.06 25.21
N ARG A 291 19.46 3.70 25.36
CA ARG A 291 20.58 3.15 26.15
C ARG A 291 20.36 3.21 27.67
N SER A 292 19.26 3.81 28.12
CA SER A 292 18.94 3.89 29.54
C SER A 292 17.43 3.87 29.76
N TYR A 293 17.01 3.35 30.91
CA TYR A 293 15.62 3.34 31.37
C TYR A 293 15.55 3.78 32.83
N ALA A 294 14.68 4.74 33.15
CA ALA A 294 14.47 5.19 34.52
C ALA A 294 13.29 4.46 35.14
N ILE A 295 13.55 3.73 36.22
CA ILE A 295 12.52 3.13 37.08
C ILE A 295 12.22 4.14 38.19
N THR A 296 10.99 4.63 38.27
CA THR A 296 10.56 5.65 39.24
C THR A 296 9.58 5.08 40.27
N GLY A 297 9.32 5.84 41.35
CA GLY A 297 8.38 5.44 42.39
C GLY A 297 8.93 4.37 43.36
N LEU A 298 10.25 4.23 43.43
CA LEU A 298 10.91 3.30 44.33
C LEU A 298 11.15 3.95 45.71
N LYS A 299 11.29 3.13 46.76
CA LYS A 299 11.60 3.61 48.11
C LYS A 299 13.12 3.68 48.33
N ASN A 300 13.61 4.81 48.84
CA ASN A 300 15.02 4.95 49.19
C ASN A 300 15.43 3.99 50.31
N GLY A 301 16.65 3.45 50.23
CA GLY A 301 17.17 2.46 51.18
C GLY A 301 16.65 1.03 50.98
N GLN A 302 15.65 0.81 50.14
CA GLN A 302 15.16 -0.53 49.78
C GLN A 302 15.96 -1.10 48.61
N SER A 303 16.42 -2.35 48.73
CA SER A 303 17.07 -3.06 47.63
C SER A 303 16.03 -3.64 46.66
N TYR A 304 16.26 -3.42 45.36
CA TYR A 304 15.50 -3.95 44.24
C TYR A 304 16.41 -4.77 43.33
N GLN A 305 15.92 -5.90 42.83
CA GLN A 305 16.65 -6.78 41.93
C GLN A 305 16.30 -6.47 40.48
N VAL A 306 17.24 -5.90 39.74
CA VAL A 306 17.03 -5.49 38.34
C VAL A 306 17.62 -6.52 37.38
N GLN A 307 16.82 -6.94 36.41
CA GLN A 307 17.21 -7.81 35.30
C GLN A 307 16.72 -7.21 33.98
N ILE A 308 17.37 -7.61 32.89
CA ILE A 308 16.98 -7.24 31.54
C ILE A 308 16.84 -8.46 30.66
N LYS A 309 16.03 -8.35 29.62
CA LYS A 309 15.78 -9.38 28.62
C LYS A 309 15.81 -8.75 27.23
N ALA A 310 16.62 -9.28 26.33
CA ALA A 310 16.69 -8.82 24.95
C ALA A 310 15.56 -9.45 24.12
N VAL A 311 15.01 -8.67 23.19
CA VAL A 311 13.97 -9.12 22.26
C VAL A 311 14.48 -8.98 20.83
N SER A 312 14.52 -10.09 20.08
CA SER A 312 14.94 -10.10 18.68
C SER A 312 13.95 -9.33 17.79
N ALA A 313 14.38 -8.97 16.58
CA ALA A 313 13.49 -8.37 15.58
C ALA A 313 12.20 -9.21 15.35
N TRP A 314 12.27 -10.53 15.49
CA TRP A 314 11.16 -11.49 15.32
C TRP A 314 10.47 -11.91 16.63
N ASN A 315 10.56 -11.08 17.69
CA ASN A 315 9.91 -11.33 18.99
C ASN A 315 10.40 -12.58 19.75
N ILE A 316 11.62 -13.04 19.48
CA ILE A 316 12.22 -14.09 20.29
C ILE A 316 12.93 -13.46 21.47
N GLU A 317 12.61 -13.93 22.67
CA GLU A 317 13.15 -13.43 23.92
C GLU A 317 14.40 -14.21 24.36
N SER A 318 15.38 -13.48 24.91
CA SER A 318 16.52 -14.09 25.58
C SER A 318 16.15 -14.68 26.95
N ASP A 319 17.11 -15.39 27.56
CA ASP A 319 17.09 -15.56 29.02
C ASP A 319 17.31 -14.21 29.72
N LEU A 320 16.87 -14.09 30.97
CA LEU A 320 17.13 -12.91 31.79
C LEU A 320 18.63 -12.75 32.05
N SER A 321 19.11 -11.51 32.12
CA SER A 321 20.43 -11.19 32.68
C SER A 321 20.55 -11.71 34.12
N ASN A 322 21.77 -11.70 34.67
CA ASN A 322 21.87 -11.89 36.11
C ASN A 322 21.18 -10.73 36.84
N SER A 323 20.77 -11.00 38.07
CA SER A 323 20.18 -10.01 38.96
C SER A 323 21.25 -9.01 39.40
N VAL A 324 20.99 -7.72 39.20
CA VAL A 324 21.83 -6.63 39.67
C VAL A 324 21.07 -5.87 40.76
N PRO A 325 21.57 -5.82 42.00
CA PRO A 325 20.91 -5.08 43.06
C PRO A 325 21.05 -3.57 42.84
N GLY A 326 19.97 -2.84 43.03
CA GLY A 326 19.93 -1.38 43.05
C GLY A 326 19.21 -0.87 44.29
N ILE A 327 19.81 0.11 44.98
CA ILE A 327 19.24 0.72 46.17
C ILE A 327 19.10 2.23 45.90
N PRO A 328 17.88 2.76 45.65
CA PRO A 328 17.66 4.19 45.50
C PRO A 328 18.16 4.96 46.73
N GLN A 329 18.74 6.14 46.51
CA GLN A 329 19.36 6.95 47.56
C GLN A 329 18.89 8.39 47.45
N VAL A 330 18.67 9.04 48.59
CA VAL A 330 18.50 10.49 48.64
C VAL A 330 19.80 11.13 48.15
N GLN A 331 19.70 12.09 47.23
CA GLN A 331 20.87 12.79 46.73
C GLN A 331 21.43 13.70 47.84
N VAL A 332 22.52 13.27 48.47
CA VAL A 332 23.29 14.10 49.40
C VAL A 332 24.20 15.04 48.60
N ILE A 333 24.08 16.34 48.86
CA ILE A 333 25.04 17.33 48.37
C ILE A 333 26.33 17.09 49.16
N PRO A 334 27.49 16.85 48.49
CA PRO A 334 28.75 16.73 49.21
C PRO A 334 29.04 18.04 49.93
N ASP A 335 29.36 17.97 51.21
CA ASP A 335 29.83 19.11 51.98
C ASP A 335 31.24 19.47 51.47
N ILE A 336 31.33 20.48 50.60
CA ILE A 336 32.61 20.98 50.11
C ILE A 336 33.12 21.94 51.19
N ALA A 337 33.90 21.40 52.14
CA ALA A 337 34.68 22.22 53.05
C ALA A 337 35.77 22.93 52.24
N PHE A 338 35.61 24.24 52.02
CA PHE A 338 36.70 25.07 51.51
C PHE A 338 37.74 25.20 52.63
N ASN A 339 38.92 24.60 52.43
CA ASN A 339 40.05 24.71 53.36
C ASN A 339 40.74 26.08 53.33
N PHE A 340 40.16 27.10 52.70
CA PHE A 340 40.66 28.47 52.73
C PHE A 340 39.64 29.37 53.43
N GLY A 341 40.12 30.13 54.41
CA GLY A 341 39.34 31.10 55.15
C GLY A 341 39.42 32.49 54.54
N LEU A 342 38.67 33.42 55.12
CA LEU A 342 38.77 34.85 54.81
C LEU A 342 40.20 35.39 55.04
N SER A 343 40.97 34.77 55.95
CA SER A 343 42.37 35.09 56.21
C SER A 343 43.27 34.82 54.99
N ASP A 344 43.09 33.68 54.33
CA ASP A 344 43.93 33.28 53.20
C ASP A 344 43.62 34.15 51.96
N LEU A 345 42.34 34.50 51.80
CA LEU A 345 41.91 35.48 50.80
C LEU A 345 42.56 36.85 51.06
N MET A 346 42.54 37.33 52.30
CA MET A 346 43.15 38.60 52.69
C MET A 346 44.67 38.61 52.49
N GLU A 347 45.36 37.52 52.83
CA GLU A 347 46.80 37.41 52.67
C GLU A 347 47.20 37.39 51.19
N SER A 348 46.43 36.67 50.37
CA SER A 348 46.62 36.66 48.91
C SER A 348 46.40 38.05 48.29
N ILE A 349 45.32 38.75 48.68
CA ILE A 349 45.05 40.14 48.23
C ILE A 349 46.18 41.07 48.68
N LYS A 350 46.65 40.97 49.93
CA LYS A 350 47.77 41.79 50.42
C LYS A 350 49.05 41.55 49.64
N ASN A 351 49.38 40.30 49.32
CA ASN A 351 50.55 39.97 48.51
C ASN A 351 50.44 40.50 47.07
N TRP A 352 49.25 40.40 46.48
CA TRP A 352 48.98 40.91 45.13
C TRP A 352 49.09 42.44 45.07
N PHE A 353 48.45 43.14 46.02
CA PHE A 353 48.57 44.59 46.14
C PHE A 353 50.00 45.02 46.49
N GLY A 354 50.69 44.31 47.38
CA GLY A 354 52.08 44.62 47.74
C GLY A 354 53.04 44.53 46.55
N GLY A 355 52.86 43.53 45.67
CA GLY A 355 53.68 43.38 44.46
C GLY A 355 53.38 44.41 43.36
N ILE A 356 52.10 44.78 43.20
CA ILE A 356 51.66 45.70 42.14
C ILE A 356 51.75 47.18 42.57
N TRP A 357 51.69 47.45 43.88
CA TRP A 357 51.67 48.80 44.43
C TRP A 357 52.84 49.69 44.00
N PRO A 358 54.12 49.25 43.99
CA PRO A 358 55.22 50.09 43.55
C PRO A 358 55.08 50.54 42.09
N ILE A 359 54.55 49.67 41.22
CA ILE A 359 54.34 49.95 39.80
C ILE A 359 53.21 50.96 39.62
N VAL A 360 52.11 50.78 40.35
CA VAL A 360 50.97 51.71 40.36
C VAL A 360 51.39 53.07 40.93
N ALA A 361 52.10 53.08 42.05
CA ALA A 361 52.60 54.29 42.69
C ALA A 361 53.57 55.06 41.78
N PHE A 362 54.49 54.37 41.10
CA PHE A 362 55.39 54.98 40.12
C PHE A 362 54.63 55.56 38.92
N SER A 363 53.64 54.83 38.40
CA SER A 363 52.82 55.26 37.26
C SER A 363 51.99 56.51 37.58
N ILE A 364 51.56 56.69 38.83
CA ILE A 364 50.83 57.89 39.30
C ILE A 364 51.80 59.04 39.63
N ALA A 365 52.97 58.73 40.19
CA ALA A 365 53.95 59.74 40.58
C ALA A 365 54.51 60.52 39.38
N ILE A 366 54.70 59.87 38.22
CA ILE A 366 55.24 60.53 37.03
C ILE A 366 54.36 61.72 36.55
N PRO A 367 53.06 61.52 36.20
CA PRO A 367 52.18 62.62 35.83
C PRO A 367 52.07 63.68 36.93
N LEU A 368 51.96 63.25 38.19
CA LEU A 368 51.82 64.17 39.32
C LEU A 368 53.04 65.08 39.47
N THR A 369 54.24 64.53 39.27
CA THR A 369 55.48 65.30 39.31
C THR A 369 55.52 66.37 38.22
N PHE A 370 55.07 66.05 36.99
CA PHE A 370 54.96 67.04 35.92
C PHE A 370 53.92 68.13 36.21
N ILE A 371 52.77 67.78 36.78
CA ILE A 371 51.74 68.74 37.18
C ILE A 371 52.26 69.69 38.26
N VAL A 372 52.92 69.15 39.29
CA VAL A 372 53.53 69.96 40.36
C VAL A 372 54.60 70.86 39.78
N ALA A 373 55.55 70.33 38.99
CA ALA A 373 56.61 71.11 38.37
C ALA A 373 56.07 72.23 37.46
N PHE A 374 55.02 71.95 36.66
CA PHE A 374 54.37 72.95 35.82
C PHE A 374 53.75 74.09 36.64
N ASN A 375 53.03 73.75 37.72
CA ASN A 375 52.42 74.75 38.60
C ASN A 375 53.46 75.55 39.39
N THR A 376 54.54 74.91 39.86
CA THR A 376 55.65 75.59 40.53
C THR A 376 56.39 76.55 39.59
N LYS A 377 56.67 76.14 38.35
CA LYS A 377 57.28 77.02 37.33
C LYS A 377 56.44 78.27 37.08
N LYS A 378 55.11 78.14 37.07
CA LYS A 378 54.15 79.25 36.92
C LYS A 378 54.20 80.29 38.04
N LEU A 379 54.69 79.91 39.23
CA LEU A 379 54.82 80.83 40.38
C LEU A 379 56.08 81.71 40.29
N PHE A 380 57.11 81.28 39.56
CA PHE A 380 58.42 81.96 39.52
C PHE A 380 58.75 82.63 38.18
N LEU A 381 57.99 82.34 37.11
CA LEU A 381 58.07 83.05 35.83
C LEU A 381 56.82 83.91 35.67
N ARG A 382 56.95 85.18 36.03
CA ARG A 382 55.96 86.22 35.78
C ARG A 382 56.51 87.26 34.83
#